data_AF-A0A0C2WXR0-F1
#
_entry.id   AF-A0A0C2WXR0-F1
#
_cell.length_a   1.000
_cell.length_b   1.000
_cell.length_c   1.000
_cell.angle_alpha   90.00
_cell.angle_beta   90.00
_cell.angle_gamma   90.00
#
_symmetry.space_group_name_H-M   'P 1'
#
loop_
_entity.id
_entity.type
_entity.pdbx_description
1 polymer ?
#
loop_
_entity_poly.entity_id
_entity_poly.type
_entity_poly.pdbx_seq_one_letter_code
_entity_poly.pdbx_strand_id
1 'polypeptide(L)'
;MKCVPVFRVFRRRMSSSLSPPPPLSSLRGTVQSHNAYILLHTVEMETTTAAAPSISTSESTTPQDSAAHNQVDPPDEDGENYSATVFSKNGRLEIPHVTLSNVEQVEETIRQFAIEDSSSSESVADSGIGNGPDEVHILICTHMARDCRGGVRGGAFARTVHEQIVQRGLFLEMERRRYAPNVLIYPFEDWPQQVSTILDELSVTVESCGVRPLGKTERPLLTSVKDHWRGRMRMSKVEQASLAQGFGLGQKQQRREDVDVEAVEARD
;
A
#
# COMPACT_ATOMS: atom_id res chain seq x y z
N MET A 1 -8.60 10.50 -17.00
CA MET A 1 -9.46 10.12 -15.85
C MET A 1 -8.72 10.41 -14.55
N LYS A 2 -9.43 10.68 -13.45
CA LYS A 2 -8.84 10.97 -12.12
C LYS A 2 -9.12 9.81 -11.16
N CYS A 3 -8.12 9.36 -10.41
CA CYS A 3 -8.19 8.19 -9.50
C CYS A 3 -7.55 8.54 -8.14
N VAL A 4 -7.91 7.81 -7.09
CA VAL A 4 -7.82 8.22 -5.66
C VAL A 4 -7.42 7.00 -4.77
N PRO A 5 -7.13 7.10 -3.45
CA PRO A 5 -5.77 7.36 -2.96
C PRO A 5 -5.26 6.36 -1.90
N VAL A 6 -4.22 6.79 -1.18
CA VAL A 6 -3.58 6.15 -0.02
C VAL A 6 -3.65 7.11 1.19
N PHE A 7 -3.42 6.63 2.42
CA PHE A 7 -3.60 7.36 3.69
C PHE A 7 -2.50 7.05 4.71
N ARG A 8 -2.28 7.91 5.72
CA ARG A 8 -1.24 7.77 6.77
C ARG A 8 -1.78 8.14 8.17
N VAL A 9 -1.19 7.60 9.24
CA VAL A 9 -1.54 7.81 10.69
C VAL A 9 -0.27 7.54 11.54
N PHE A 10 -0.06 8.15 12.73
CA PHE A 10 1.25 8.22 13.44
C PHE A 10 1.26 7.94 14.98
N ARG A 11 2.27 7.22 15.54
CA ARG A 11 2.62 7.14 17.00
C ARG A 11 4.05 6.59 17.38
N ARG A 12 4.20 5.65 18.36
CA ARG A 12 5.45 5.08 18.95
C ARG A 12 5.23 3.70 19.65
N ARG A 13 6.27 2.87 19.84
CA ARG A 13 6.22 1.37 19.83
C ARG A 13 7.00 0.59 20.94
N MET A 14 6.64 -0.69 21.20
CA MET A 14 7.45 -1.78 21.84
C MET A 14 7.05 -3.19 21.28
N SER A 15 7.71 -4.31 21.66
CA SER A 15 7.87 -5.53 20.80
C SER A 15 7.71 -6.94 21.45
N SER A 16 7.34 -7.96 20.64
CA SER A 16 7.59 -9.43 20.81
C SER A 16 7.27 -10.25 19.52
N SER A 17 7.59 -11.57 19.46
CA SER A 17 7.61 -12.46 18.25
C SER A 17 7.12 -13.92 18.56
N LEU A 18 7.09 -15.00 17.73
CA LEU A 18 7.99 -15.58 16.68
C LEU A 18 7.24 -16.26 15.47
N SER A 19 7.50 -17.54 15.13
CA SER A 19 7.65 -18.02 13.72
C SER A 19 6.87 -19.29 13.26
N PRO A 20 6.64 -19.52 11.93
CA PRO A 20 5.73 -20.58 11.40
C PRO A 20 6.33 -21.61 10.38
N PRO A 21 5.66 -22.77 10.12
CA PRO A 21 6.05 -23.75 9.07
C PRO A 21 4.94 -23.92 7.95
N PRO A 22 4.72 -25.04 7.19
CA PRO A 22 4.69 -24.94 5.71
C PRO A 22 3.46 -25.68 5.02
N PRO A 23 3.50 -26.31 3.81
CA PRO A 23 2.48 -26.10 2.76
C PRO A 23 1.73 -27.40 2.31
N LEU A 24 0.79 -27.49 1.36
CA LEU A 24 -0.09 -26.55 0.62
C LEU A 24 -1.27 -27.33 -0.04
N SER A 25 -2.38 -26.65 -0.36
CA SER A 25 -3.21 -26.94 -1.56
C SER A 25 -3.87 -25.64 -2.04
N SER A 26 -4.09 -25.49 -3.36
CA SER A 26 -4.43 -24.18 -3.96
C SER A 26 -5.95 -24.00 -4.12
N LEU A 27 -6.51 -22.99 -3.45
CA LEU A 27 -7.92 -22.59 -3.56
C LEU A 27 -7.99 -21.16 -4.13
N ARG A 28 -8.95 -20.91 -5.04
CA ARG A 28 -9.09 -19.61 -5.72
C ARG A 28 -9.27 -18.45 -4.72
N GLY A 29 -8.66 -17.31 -5.04
CA GLY A 29 -8.93 -16.02 -4.41
C GLY A 29 -7.93 -15.53 -3.36
N THR A 30 -7.00 -16.38 -2.90
CA THR A 30 -5.91 -15.96 -1.99
C THR A 30 -4.69 -15.45 -2.73
N VAL A 31 -4.07 -14.38 -2.24
CA VAL A 31 -2.77 -13.87 -2.73
C VAL A 31 -1.66 -14.86 -2.33
N GLN A 32 -0.69 -15.08 -3.23
CA GLN A 32 0.50 -15.91 -2.95
C GLN A 32 1.33 -15.34 -1.81
N SER A 33 2.06 -16.16 -1.05
CA SER A 33 2.98 -15.71 0.01
C SER A 33 4.20 -14.96 -0.56
N HIS A 34 4.56 -13.85 0.08
CA HIS A 34 5.63 -12.91 -0.32
C HIS A 34 6.41 -12.43 0.92
N ASN A 35 7.70 -12.18 0.77
CA ASN A 35 8.54 -11.69 1.87
C ASN A 35 8.45 -10.16 2.02
N ALA A 36 8.28 -9.43 0.92
CA ALA A 36 8.08 -7.98 0.90
C ALA A 36 7.06 -7.56 -0.16
N TYR A 37 6.57 -6.32 -0.05
CA TYR A 37 5.81 -5.61 -1.06
C TYR A 37 6.53 -4.35 -1.49
N ILE A 38 6.52 -4.08 -2.80
CA ILE A 38 7.18 -2.92 -3.40
C ILE A 38 6.09 -1.99 -3.93
N LEU A 39 6.01 -0.79 -3.36
CA LEU A 39 5.17 0.31 -3.82
C LEU A 39 6.02 1.25 -4.68
N LEU A 40 6.28 0.89 -5.95
CA LEU A 40 6.95 1.78 -6.91
C LEU A 40 6.09 3.02 -7.17
N HIS A 41 6.60 4.20 -6.83
CA HIS A 41 6.00 5.52 -7.03
C HIS A 41 6.36 6.05 -8.42
N THR A 42 5.37 6.46 -9.18
CA THR A 42 5.61 7.42 -10.27
C THR A 42 5.84 8.79 -9.65
N VAL A 43 6.99 9.41 -9.91
CA VAL A 43 7.10 10.87 -9.75
C VAL A 43 5.96 11.47 -10.56
N GLU A 44 5.08 12.24 -9.92
CA GLU A 44 4.09 13.02 -10.66
C GLU A 44 4.86 14.13 -11.36
N MET A 45 5.30 13.86 -12.60
CA MET A 45 6.02 14.81 -13.43
C MET A 45 5.29 16.14 -13.35
N GLU A 46 5.93 17.13 -12.70
CA GLU A 46 5.44 18.50 -12.70
C GLU A 46 5.29 18.87 -14.16
N THR A 47 4.04 18.93 -14.60
CA THR A 47 3.75 19.06 -16.02
C THR A 47 3.98 20.52 -16.30
N THR A 48 5.24 20.89 -16.56
CA THR A 48 5.71 22.26 -16.78
C THR A 48 4.84 22.88 -17.84
N THR A 49 3.79 23.55 -17.37
CA THR A 49 2.64 23.93 -18.19
C THR A 49 3.10 25.18 -18.90
N ALA A 50 3.83 24.96 -20.01
CA ALA A 50 4.62 25.94 -20.71
C ALA A 50 3.81 27.23 -20.82
N ALA A 51 4.21 28.22 -20.01
CA ALA A 51 3.35 29.35 -19.71
C ALA A 51 3.04 30.03 -21.04
N ALA A 52 1.77 29.97 -21.44
CA ALA A 52 1.33 30.39 -22.77
C ALA A 52 1.90 31.79 -23.02
N PRO A 53 2.79 31.97 -24.02
CA PRO A 53 3.73 33.07 -24.02
C PRO A 53 2.96 34.39 -24.00
N SER A 54 3.04 35.10 -22.88
CA SER A 54 2.34 36.37 -22.68
C SER A 54 2.83 37.34 -23.74
N ILE A 55 2.00 37.60 -24.74
CA ILE A 55 2.30 38.51 -25.85
C ILE A 55 2.23 39.95 -25.34
N SER A 56 3.26 40.33 -24.60
CA SER A 56 3.54 41.72 -24.23
C SER A 56 4.07 42.43 -25.47
N THR A 57 3.16 43.00 -26.25
CA THR A 57 3.50 43.83 -27.41
C THR A 57 4.21 45.10 -26.94
N SER A 58 5.53 45.12 -27.00
CA SER A 58 6.35 46.30 -26.68
C SER A 58 7.30 46.61 -27.83
N GLU A 59 6.98 47.64 -28.61
CA GLU A 59 7.89 48.23 -29.58
C GLU A 59 9.05 48.93 -28.87
N SER A 60 10.29 48.53 -29.15
CA SER A 60 11.45 49.44 -29.11
C SER A 60 12.59 48.86 -29.96
N THR A 61 13.27 49.71 -30.71
CA THR A 61 14.21 49.30 -31.76
C THR A 61 15.65 49.67 -31.40
N THR A 62 16.51 48.68 -31.22
CA THR A 62 17.98 48.83 -31.34
C THR A 62 18.62 47.50 -31.73
N PRO A 63 19.38 47.43 -32.84
CA PRO A 63 20.22 46.29 -33.15
C PRO A 63 21.59 46.43 -32.46
N GLN A 64 22.06 45.37 -31.80
CA GLN A 64 23.46 45.26 -31.41
C GLN A 64 23.91 43.80 -31.52
N ASP A 65 24.81 43.52 -32.45
CA ASP A 65 25.36 42.18 -32.65
C ASP A 65 26.14 41.71 -31.42
N SER A 66 25.80 40.52 -30.95
CA SER A 66 26.56 39.77 -29.93
C SER A 66 26.23 38.30 -30.10
N ALA A 67 27.00 37.62 -30.94
CA ALA A 67 26.81 36.20 -31.30
C ALA A 67 27.25 35.27 -30.15
N ALA A 68 26.54 35.34 -29.02
CA ALA A 68 26.61 34.33 -27.98
C ALA A 68 25.98 33.03 -28.51
N HIS A 69 26.82 32.06 -28.83
CA HIS A 69 26.38 30.75 -29.31
C HIS A 69 25.85 29.95 -28.11
N ASN A 70 24.60 30.22 -27.73
CA ASN A 70 23.89 29.47 -26.70
C ASN A 70 23.71 28.02 -27.17
N GLN A 71 24.69 27.16 -26.84
CA GLN A 71 24.44 25.74 -26.74
C GLN A 71 23.38 25.56 -25.66
N VAL A 72 22.14 25.41 -26.09
CA VAL A 72 21.17 24.63 -25.35
C VAL A 72 21.68 23.20 -25.48
N ASP A 73 22.38 22.74 -24.45
CA ASP A 73 22.69 21.32 -24.32
C ASP A 73 21.36 20.55 -24.48
N PRO A 74 21.35 19.42 -25.22
CA PRO A 74 20.14 18.64 -25.34
C PRO A 74 19.67 18.28 -23.92
N PRO A 75 18.35 18.35 -23.62
CA PRO A 75 17.89 17.84 -22.35
C PRO A 75 18.37 16.40 -22.23
N ASP A 76 19.12 16.10 -21.17
CA ASP A 76 19.57 14.73 -20.91
C ASP A 76 18.35 13.81 -21.00
N GLU A 77 18.51 12.65 -21.65
CA GLU A 77 17.48 11.61 -21.63
C GLU A 77 17.49 10.96 -20.23
N ASP A 78 17.02 11.73 -19.25
CA ASP A 78 16.83 11.38 -17.85
C ASP A 78 15.91 10.16 -17.75
N GLY A 79 16.53 8.98 -17.83
CA GLY A 79 15.85 7.69 -17.88
C GLY A 79 14.92 7.52 -16.68
N GLU A 80 13.73 6.99 -16.96
CA GLU A 80 12.56 7.00 -16.06
C GLU A 80 12.92 6.79 -14.58
N ASN A 81 12.92 7.89 -13.81
CA ASN A 81 13.29 7.91 -12.41
C ASN A 81 12.05 7.80 -11.53
N TYR A 82 12.01 6.73 -10.75
CA TYR A 82 10.95 6.40 -9.80
C TYR A 82 11.49 6.46 -8.37
N SER A 83 10.62 6.42 -7.38
CA SER A 83 10.96 6.07 -5.99
C SER A 83 10.16 4.84 -5.55
N ALA A 84 10.46 4.22 -4.42
CA ALA A 84 9.66 3.10 -3.92
C ALA A 84 9.68 2.94 -2.40
N THR A 85 8.50 2.87 -1.77
CA THR A 85 8.35 2.32 -0.42
C THR A 85 8.32 0.79 -0.48
N VAL A 86 8.99 0.12 0.44
CA VAL A 86 9.01 -1.34 0.55
C VAL A 86 8.61 -1.78 1.95
N PHE A 87 7.60 -2.65 2.03
CA PHE A 87 7.05 -3.18 3.28
C PHE A 87 7.46 -4.64 3.47
N SER A 88 8.18 -4.96 4.55
CA SER A 88 8.60 -6.32 4.89
C SER A 88 8.20 -6.68 6.32
N LYS A 89 8.51 -7.90 6.76
CA LYS A 89 8.42 -8.30 8.19
C LYS A 89 9.19 -7.35 9.12
N ASN A 90 10.23 -6.68 8.60
CA ASN A 90 11.13 -5.81 9.34
C ASN A 90 10.64 -4.35 9.41
N GLY A 91 9.52 -4.02 8.75
CA GLY A 91 8.93 -2.68 8.75
C GLY A 91 8.87 -2.07 7.36
N ARG A 92 9.40 -0.85 7.24
CA ARG A 92 9.36 -0.01 6.03
C ARG A 92 10.77 0.44 5.62
N LEU A 93 11.05 0.34 4.33
CA LEU A 93 12.24 0.90 3.66
C LEU A 93 11.75 1.92 2.63
N GLU A 94 12.43 3.05 2.50
CA GLU A 94 12.22 4.00 1.40
C GLU A 94 13.42 3.99 0.47
N ILE A 95 13.14 4.00 -0.84
CA ILE A 95 14.14 3.97 -1.90
C ILE A 95 13.90 5.21 -2.78
N PRO A 96 14.66 6.30 -2.60
CA PRO A 96 14.33 7.59 -3.22
C PRO A 96 14.55 7.64 -4.73
N HIS A 97 15.41 6.76 -5.28
CA HIS A 97 15.76 6.71 -6.69
C HIS A 97 15.82 5.26 -7.18
N VAL A 98 14.98 4.94 -8.16
CA VAL A 98 14.89 3.64 -8.84
C VAL A 98 14.87 3.94 -10.34
N THR A 99 15.93 3.51 -11.03
CA THR A 99 16.16 3.71 -12.46
C THR A 99 16.50 2.37 -13.11
N LEU A 100 16.44 2.29 -14.44
CA LEU A 100 16.93 1.12 -15.18
C LEU A 100 18.43 0.86 -14.99
N SER A 101 19.20 1.85 -14.53
CA SER A 101 20.64 1.77 -14.28
C SER A 101 21.03 1.38 -12.85
N ASN A 102 20.07 1.28 -11.91
CA ASN A 102 20.33 0.86 -10.52
C ASN A 102 19.45 -0.30 -10.03
N VAL A 103 18.65 -0.90 -10.91
CA VAL A 103 17.59 -1.85 -10.54
C VAL A 103 18.13 -3.10 -9.81
N GLU A 104 19.32 -3.60 -10.16
CA GLU A 104 19.97 -4.72 -9.48
C GLU A 104 20.42 -4.36 -8.04
N GLN A 105 20.91 -3.14 -7.84
CA GLN A 105 21.28 -2.63 -6.51
C GLN A 105 20.03 -2.42 -5.64
N VAL A 106 18.95 -1.92 -6.25
CA VAL A 106 17.64 -1.80 -5.61
C VAL A 106 17.10 -3.18 -5.22
N GLU A 107 17.21 -4.18 -6.11
CA GLU A 107 16.76 -5.55 -5.81
C GLU A 107 17.53 -6.17 -4.63
N GLU A 108 18.86 -6.05 -4.60
CA GLU A 108 19.65 -6.61 -3.49
C GLU A 108 19.37 -5.88 -2.17
N THR A 109 19.19 -4.54 -2.20
CA THR A 109 18.81 -3.76 -1.03
C THR A 109 17.45 -4.23 -0.47
N ILE A 110 16.48 -4.48 -1.35
CA ILE A 110 15.17 -5.03 -1.01
C ILE A 110 15.28 -6.46 -0.48
N ARG A 111 16.12 -7.29 -1.09
CA ARG A 111 16.36 -8.69 -0.73
C ARG A 111 16.96 -8.78 0.68
N GLN A 112 18.00 -8.00 0.97
CA GLN A 112 18.60 -7.89 2.30
C GLN A 112 17.57 -7.43 3.34
N PHE A 113 16.86 -6.32 3.07
CA PHE A 113 15.81 -5.78 3.93
C PHE A 113 14.61 -6.72 4.14
N ALA A 114 14.37 -7.68 3.24
CA ALA A 114 13.30 -8.67 3.36
C ALA A 114 13.75 -9.99 4.03
N ILE A 115 15.05 -10.32 3.98
CA ILE A 115 15.60 -11.58 4.50
C ILE A 115 16.08 -11.41 5.94
N GLU A 116 16.86 -10.38 6.26
CA GLU A 116 17.50 -10.22 7.57
C GLU A 116 16.48 -10.37 8.71
N ASP A 117 16.68 -11.32 9.63
CA ASP A 117 15.86 -11.39 10.84
C ASP A 117 16.36 -10.31 11.81
N SER A 118 15.52 -9.31 12.10
CA SER A 118 15.86 -8.18 13.00
C SER A 118 16.22 -8.60 14.44
N SER A 119 16.14 -9.88 14.76
CA SER A 119 16.56 -10.54 15.99
C SER A 119 18.03 -10.34 16.38
N SER A 120 18.90 -9.86 15.48
CA SER A 120 20.36 -9.73 15.71
C SER A 120 20.89 -8.30 15.76
N SER A 121 20.08 -7.27 15.52
CA SER A 121 20.54 -5.87 15.39
C SER A 121 20.14 -5.01 16.59
N GLU A 122 20.86 -5.15 17.70
CA GLU A 122 20.62 -4.38 18.94
C GLU A 122 21.19 -2.94 18.92
N SER A 123 21.96 -2.54 17.90
CA SER A 123 22.91 -1.41 18.04
C SER A 123 22.90 -0.34 16.93
N VAL A 124 22.16 -0.50 15.82
CA VAL A 124 22.22 0.44 14.68
C VAL A 124 21.05 1.44 14.70
N ALA A 125 21.14 2.43 15.60
CA ALA A 125 20.08 3.42 15.83
C ALA A 125 20.06 4.62 14.84
N ASP A 126 21.03 4.72 13.94
CA ASP A 126 21.39 5.98 13.25
C ASP A 126 21.36 5.93 11.70
N SER A 127 21.29 4.74 11.08
CA SER A 127 21.49 4.57 9.63
C SER A 127 20.31 4.98 8.73
N GLY A 128 19.43 5.89 9.17
CA GLY A 128 18.33 6.44 8.36
C GLY A 128 17.21 5.46 7.98
N ILE A 129 17.34 4.16 8.25
CA ILE A 129 16.28 3.15 8.05
C ILE A 129 15.12 3.50 8.99
N GLY A 130 14.06 4.05 8.40
CA GLY A 130 13.14 4.91 9.12
C GLY A 130 12.29 4.21 10.18
N ASN A 131 12.71 4.34 11.45
CA ASN A 131 11.78 4.49 12.57
C ASN A 131 11.08 5.87 12.49
N GLY A 132 10.42 6.12 11.35
CA GLY A 132 9.47 7.23 11.22
C GLY A 132 8.33 7.06 12.23
N PRO A 133 7.62 8.14 12.58
CA PRO A 133 6.50 8.06 13.51
C PRO A 133 5.52 6.98 13.07
N ASP A 134 5.16 6.03 13.94
CA ASP A 134 4.49 4.74 13.66
C ASP A 134 3.45 4.84 12.51
N GLU A 135 3.84 4.56 11.25
CA GLU A 135 3.05 4.97 10.08
C GLU A 135 2.12 3.89 9.50
N VAL A 136 0.81 4.16 9.45
CA VAL A 136 -0.21 3.23 8.95
C VAL A 136 -0.65 3.56 7.53
N HIS A 137 -0.29 2.74 6.54
CA HIS A 137 -0.72 2.95 5.16
C HIS A 137 -2.01 2.20 4.83
N ILE A 138 -3.09 2.93 4.55
CA ILE A 138 -4.33 2.34 4.00
C ILE A 138 -4.29 2.48 2.47
N LEU A 139 -4.45 1.39 1.73
CA LEU A 139 -4.46 1.34 0.26
C LEU A 139 -5.87 1.02 -0.24
N ILE A 140 -6.48 1.88 -1.06
CA ILE A 140 -7.82 1.65 -1.62
C ILE A 140 -7.75 1.43 -3.13
N CYS A 141 -8.36 0.33 -3.61
CA CYS A 141 -8.60 0.16 -5.04
C CYS A 141 -9.71 1.10 -5.54
N THR A 142 -9.35 2.01 -6.46
CA THR A 142 -10.30 2.87 -7.18
C THR A 142 -10.38 2.56 -8.67
N HIS A 143 -9.83 1.41 -9.10
CA HIS A 143 -9.70 1.06 -10.52
C HIS A 143 -11.05 0.78 -11.19
N MET A 144 -11.39 1.59 -12.21
CA MET A 144 -12.63 1.48 -12.99
C MET A 144 -12.52 0.56 -14.22
N ALA A 145 -11.75 -0.54 -14.15
CA ALA A 145 -11.81 -1.58 -15.18
C ALA A 145 -13.20 -2.25 -15.21
N ARG A 146 -13.61 -2.74 -16.39
CA ARG A 146 -14.95 -3.26 -16.69
C ARG A 146 -15.45 -4.29 -15.67
N ASP A 147 -14.55 -5.16 -15.20
CA ASP A 147 -14.85 -6.25 -14.27
C ASP A 147 -14.40 -5.96 -12.82
N CYS A 148 -13.78 -4.80 -12.58
CA CYS A 148 -13.32 -4.42 -11.24
C CYS A 148 -14.47 -3.80 -10.43
N ARG A 149 -15.02 -4.59 -9.50
CA ARG A 149 -16.04 -4.13 -8.53
C ARG A 149 -15.56 -2.98 -7.62
N GLY A 150 -14.26 -2.66 -7.62
CA GLY A 150 -13.67 -1.53 -6.90
C GLY A 150 -14.01 -0.16 -7.50
N GLY A 151 -14.18 -0.03 -8.81
CA GLY A 151 -14.25 1.29 -9.47
C GLY A 151 -15.31 2.25 -8.91
N VAL A 152 -16.59 1.86 -8.95
CA VAL A 152 -17.70 2.72 -8.53
C VAL A 152 -17.75 2.92 -7.01
N ARG A 153 -17.51 1.85 -6.23
CA ARG A 153 -17.63 1.89 -4.76
C ARG A 153 -16.37 2.43 -4.09
N GLY A 154 -15.20 1.95 -4.49
CA GLY A 154 -13.90 2.36 -3.96
C GLY A 154 -13.63 3.84 -4.15
N GLY A 155 -13.96 4.42 -5.31
CA GLY A 155 -13.81 5.86 -5.55
C GLY A 155 -14.68 6.75 -4.66
N ALA A 156 -15.86 6.28 -4.24
CA ALA A 156 -16.71 6.99 -3.27
C ALA A 156 -16.22 6.78 -1.83
N PHE A 157 -15.99 5.51 -1.46
CA PHE A 157 -15.46 5.12 -0.16
C PHE A 157 -14.14 5.83 0.17
N ALA A 158 -13.24 5.95 -0.79
CA ALA A 158 -11.99 6.70 -0.70
C ALA A 158 -12.17 8.15 -0.24
N ARG A 159 -13.19 8.85 -0.77
CA ARG A 159 -13.49 10.23 -0.35
C ARG A 159 -13.99 10.26 1.10
N THR A 160 -14.84 9.30 1.50
CA THR A 160 -15.30 9.19 2.89
C THR A 160 -14.15 8.94 3.87
N VAL A 161 -13.14 8.12 3.54
CA VAL A 161 -11.93 7.95 4.38
C VAL A 161 -11.13 9.25 4.44
N HIS A 162 -10.95 9.93 3.31
CA HIS A 162 -10.23 11.21 3.24
C HIS A 162 -10.91 12.29 4.10
N GLU A 163 -12.22 12.48 3.91
CA GLU A 163 -13.06 13.38 4.70
C GLU A 163 -12.93 13.07 6.20
N GLN A 164 -13.04 11.79 6.59
CA GLN A 164 -12.90 11.34 7.97
C GLN A 164 -11.49 11.46 8.57
N ILE A 165 -10.43 11.45 7.76
CA ILE A 165 -9.04 11.66 8.21
C ILE A 165 -8.78 13.16 8.42
N VAL A 166 -9.21 13.99 7.48
CA VAL A 166 -9.13 15.46 7.60
C VAL A 166 -9.95 15.95 8.79
N GLN A 167 -11.15 15.40 9.02
CA GLN A 167 -11.98 15.69 10.19
C GLN A 167 -11.32 15.31 11.53
N ARG A 168 -10.45 14.30 11.56
CA ARG A 168 -9.67 13.91 12.75
C ARG A 168 -8.31 14.63 12.85
N GLY A 169 -7.97 15.53 11.93
CA GLY A 169 -6.70 16.26 11.91
C GLY A 169 -5.49 15.37 11.58
N LEU A 170 -5.70 14.20 10.97
CA LEU A 170 -4.64 13.27 10.59
C LEU A 170 -4.02 13.65 9.24
N PHE A 171 -2.71 13.50 9.08
CA PHE A 171 -1.99 13.84 7.85
C PHE A 171 -2.25 12.80 6.74
N LEU A 172 -2.30 13.26 5.49
CA LEU A 172 -2.76 12.45 4.37
C LEU A 172 -1.90 12.73 3.13
N GLU A 173 -1.24 11.69 2.60
CA GLU A 173 -0.44 11.74 1.37
C GLU A 173 -1.05 10.78 0.33
N MET A 174 -1.53 11.33 -0.79
CA MET A 174 -2.33 10.59 -1.77
C MET A 174 -1.49 9.97 -2.88
N GLU A 175 -1.32 8.66 -2.82
CA GLU A 175 -0.64 7.88 -3.87
C GLU A 175 -1.62 7.26 -4.89
N ARG A 176 -1.14 6.91 -6.10
CA ARG A 176 -1.98 6.56 -7.26
C ARG A 176 -1.60 5.20 -7.87
N ARG A 177 -2.38 4.13 -7.63
CA ARG A 177 -2.04 2.75 -8.02
C ARG A 177 -3.13 2.03 -8.83
N ARG A 178 -2.72 1.14 -9.75
CA ARG A 178 -3.61 0.37 -10.65
C ARG A 178 -4.16 -0.94 -10.05
N TYR A 179 -3.47 -1.54 -9.09
CA TYR A 179 -3.75 -2.91 -8.64
C TYR A 179 -3.81 -2.99 -7.11
N ALA A 180 -5.02 -3.14 -6.59
CA ALA A 180 -5.28 -3.51 -5.20
C ALA A 180 -6.61 -4.28 -5.11
N PRO A 181 -6.81 -5.14 -4.10
CA PRO A 181 -8.13 -5.56 -3.66
C PRO A 181 -8.85 -4.40 -2.95
N ASN A 182 -10.10 -4.61 -2.54
CA ASN A 182 -10.82 -3.63 -1.72
C ASN A 182 -10.21 -3.58 -0.32
N VAL A 183 -9.39 -2.56 -0.10
CA VAL A 183 -8.71 -2.17 1.16
C VAL A 183 -7.63 -3.14 1.63
N LEU A 184 -6.45 -2.59 1.87
CA LEU A 184 -5.33 -3.25 2.53
C LEU A 184 -4.67 -2.25 3.49
N ILE A 185 -4.25 -2.71 4.67
CA ILE A 185 -3.74 -1.85 5.75
C ILE A 185 -2.34 -2.33 6.14
N TYR A 186 -1.31 -1.51 5.88
CA TYR A 186 0.05 -1.76 6.38
C TYR A 186 0.32 -1.00 7.68
N PRO A 187 1.24 -1.51 8.52
CA PRO A 187 2.00 -2.76 8.36
C PRO A 187 1.22 -4.00 8.80
N PHE A 188 -0.03 -3.87 9.24
CA PHE A 188 -0.83 -4.91 9.90
C PHE A 188 -1.25 -6.10 9.00
N GLU A 189 -1.32 -5.88 7.69
CA GLU A 189 -1.57 -6.85 6.63
C GLU A 189 -3.00 -7.45 6.54
N ASP A 190 -3.98 -6.84 7.22
CA ASP A 190 -5.40 -7.21 7.10
C ASP A 190 -6.09 -6.51 5.90
N TRP A 191 -7.02 -7.23 5.23
CA TRP A 191 -7.80 -6.74 4.08
C TRP A 191 -9.34 -6.79 4.31
N PRO A 192 -9.99 -5.67 4.67
CA PRO A 192 -11.43 -5.63 5.01
C PRO A 192 -12.35 -5.23 3.84
N GLN A 193 -13.48 -5.92 3.67
CA GLN A 193 -14.45 -5.64 2.60
C GLN A 193 -15.35 -4.42 2.86
N GLN A 194 -15.74 -4.15 4.10
CA GLN A 194 -16.63 -3.06 4.48
C GLN A 194 -16.03 -2.29 5.65
N VAL A 195 -16.24 -0.98 5.63
CA VAL A 195 -15.15 -0.08 6.01
C VAL A 195 -15.62 1.24 6.63
N SER A 196 -16.93 1.40 6.86
CA SER A 196 -17.51 2.61 7.46
C SER A 196 -17.14 2.85 8.93
N THR A 197 -16.68 1.80 9.63
CA THR A 197 -16.17 1.85 11.01
C THR A 197 -14.64 1.79 11.07
N ILE A 198 -13.94 1.73 9.92
CA ILE A 198 -12.52 1.35 9.90
C ILE A 198 -11.66 2.29 10.73
N LEU A 199 -11.89 3.61 10.64
CA LEU A 199 -10.97 4.59 11.22
C LEU A 199 -11.10 4.66 12.74
N ASP A 200 -12.26 4.33 13.30
CA ASP A 200 -12.46 4.23 14.75
C ASP A 200 -11.81 2.96 15.30
N GLU A 201 -12.07 1.79 14.71
CA GLU A 201 -11.43 0.53 15.10
C GLU A 201 -9.90 0.54 14.84
N LEU A 202 -9.45 1.21 13.77
CA LEU A 202 -8.03 1.35 13.44
C LEU A 202 -7.33 2.31 14.41
N SER A 203 -7.94 3.43 14.80
CA SER A 203 -7.37 4.32 15.83
C SER A 203 -7.19 3.55 17.14
N VAL A 204 -8.26 2.90 17.63
CA VAL A 204 -8.21 2.08 18.85
C VAL A 204 -7.15 0.98 18.75
N THR A 205 -7.01 0.32 17.60
CA THR A 205 -6.03 -0.78 17.47
C THR A 205 -4.59 -0.28 17.33
N VAL A 206 -4.37 0.86 16.65
CA VAL A 206 -3.07 1.55 16.62
C VAL A 206 -2.67 2.03 18.01
N GLU A 207 -3.64 2.54 18.79
CA GLU A 207 -3.44 2.94 20.18
C GLU A 207 -3.15 1.76 21.12
N SER A 208 -3.76 0.58 20.89
CA SER A 208 -3.59 -0.59 21.77
C SER A 208 -2.43 -1.51 21.40
N CYS A 209 -2.07 -1.61 20.12
CA CYS A 209 -1.10 -2.58 19.61
C CYS A 209 0.19 -1.95 19.07
N GLY A 210 0.20 -0.62 18.88
CA GLY A 210 1.25 0.08 18.13
C GLY A 210 1.26 -0.33 16.65
N VAL A 211 2.18 0.23 15.87
CA VAL A 211 2.23 -0.02 14.42
C VAL A 211 3.25 -1.11 14.09
N ARG A 212 2.75 -2.32 13.87
CA ARG A 212 3.57 -3.50 13.51
C ARG A 212 2.78 -4.53 12.69
N PRO A 213 3.47 -5.40 11.94
CA PRO A 213 2.85 -6.60 11.39
C PRO A 213 2.16 -7.41 12.49
N LEU A 214 0.96 -7.90 12.19
CA LEU A 214 0.21 -8.76 13.11
C LEU A 214 0.68 -10.21 12.95
N GLY A 215 1.00 -10.84 14.08
CA GLY A 215 1.37 -12.25 14.13
C GLY A 215 0.26 -13.15 13.61
N LYS A 216 0.60 -14.35 13.12
CA LYS A 216 -0.38 -15.27 12.50
C LYS A 216 -1.52 -15.71 13.43
N THR A 217 -1.30 -15.65 14.74
CA THR A 217 -2.29 -15.96 15.80
C THR A 217 -3.02 -14.72 16.34
N GLU A 218 -2.57 -13.52 15.97
CA GLU A 218 -3.10 -12.28 16.54
C GLU A 218 -4.45 -11.91 15.93
N ARG A 219 -5.33 -11.40 16.79
CA ARG A 219 -6.68 -10.99 16.42
C ARG A 219 -6.65 -9.98 15.25
N PRO A 220 -7.54 -10.10 14.25
CA PRO A 220 -7.71 -9.08 13.22
C PRO A 220 -8.00 -7.68 13.75
N LEU A 221 -7.57 -6.66 13.02
CA LEU A 221 -7.81 -5.25 13.34
C LEU A 221 -9.30 -4.93 13.55
N LEU A 222 -10.17 -5.53 12.72
CA LEU A 222 -11.52 -5.04 12.46
C LEU A 222 -12.55 -6.10 12.86
N THR A 223 -12.63 -6.35 14.17
CA THR A 223 -13.44 -7.46 14.73
C THR A 223 -14.83 -7.09 15.19
N SER A 224 -15.23 -5.82 15.14
CA SER A 224 -16.67 -5.51 15.05
C SER A 224 -17.22 -6.01 13.71
N VAL A 225 -16.40 -5.88 12.66
CA VAL A 225 -16.73 -6.13 11.25
C VAL A 225 -16.61 -7.60 10.84
N LYS A 226 -17.09 -8.52 11.69
CA LYS A 226 -16.88 -9.99 11.60
C LYS A 226 -17.23 -10.64 10.26
N ASP A 227 -18.22 -10.12 9.55
CA ASP A 227 -18.67 -10.60 8.24
C ASP A 227 -17.83 -10.07 7.06
N HIS A 228 -16.79 -9.27 7.32
CA HIS A 228 -16.09 -8.50 6.30
C HIS A 228 -14.55 -8.58 6.35
N TRP A 229 -13.94 -9.19 7.38
CA TRP A 229 -12.52 -9.56 7.31
C TRP A 229 -12.33 -10.66 6.28
N ARG A 230 -11.48 -10.43 5.26
CA ARG A 230 -11.26 -11.40 4.18
C ARG A 230 -10.05 -12.31 4.41
N GLY A 231 -9.30 -12.13 5.51
CA GLY A 231 -8.00 -12.78 5.74
C GLY A 231 -6.89 -11.79 6.10
N ARG A 232 -5.65 -12.29 6.13
CA ARG A 232 -4.41 -11.53 6.33
C ARG A 232 -3.36 -12.01 5.34
N MET A 233 -2.47 -11.12 4.88
CA MET A 233 -1.36 -11.52 4.01
C MET A 233 -0.34 -12.40 4.76
N ARG A 234 0.59 -13.03 4.02
CA ARG A 234 1.55 -14.05 4.52
C ARG A 234 0.95 -15.26 5.27
N MET A 235 -0.36 -15.33 5.47
CA MET A 235 -1.09 -16.49 5.98
C MET A 235 -1.66 -17.30 4.82
N SER A 236 -1.44 -18.62 4.84
CA SER A 236 -2.08 -19.58 3.95
C SER A 236 -3.60 -19.66 4.20
N LYS A 237 -4.39 -20.21 3.27
CA LYS A 237 -5.85 -20.31 3.46
C LYS A 237 -6.23 -21.13 4.71
N VAL A 238 -5.45 -22.15 5.05
CA VAL A 238 -5.66 -22.97 6.28
C VAL A 238 -5.44 -22.12 7.53
N GLU A 239 -4.35 -21.34 7.58
CA GLU A 239 -4.09 -20.44 8.71
C GLU A 239 -5.15 -19.33 8.82
N GLN A 240 -5.59 -18.76 7.69
CA GLN A 240 -6.67 -17.77 7.66
C GLN A 240 -8.01 -18.35 8.13
N ALA A 241 -8.33 -19.59 7.74
CA ALA A 241 -9.55 -20.28 8.16
C ALA A 241 -9.52 -20.62 9.67
N SER A 242 -8.39 -21.11 10.19
CA SER A 242 -8.19 -21.33 11.63
C SER A 242 -8.32 -20.04 12.44
N LEU A 243 -7.75 -18.92 11.95
CA LEU A 243 -7.87 -17.62 12.60
C LEU A 243 -9.32 -17.09 12.54
N ALA A 244 -10.01 -17.26 11.41
CA ALA A 244 -11.43 -16.93 11.28
C ALA A 244 -12.27 -17.72 12.29
N GLN A 245 -12.08 -19.03 12.37
CA GLN A 245 -12.80 -19.92 13.27
C GLN A 245 -12.55 -19.56 14.74
N GLY A 246 -11.29 -19.31 15.13
CA GLY A 246 -10.92 -18.93 16.49
C GLY A 246 -11.53 -17.61 16.98
N PHE A 247 -11.78 -16.65 16.08
CA PHE A 247 -12.43 -15.37 16.41
C PHE A 247 -13.92 -15.28 16.00
N GLY A 248 -14.48 -16.35 15.42
CA GLY A 248 -15.86 -16.43 14.96
C GLY A 248 -16.18 -15.47 13.81
N LEU A 249 -15.28 -15.35 12.84
CA LEU A 249 -15.39 -14.50 11.65
C LEU A 249 -15.95 -15.30 10.46
N GLY A 250 -16.52 -14.62 9.45
CA GLY A 250 -16.70 -15.15 8.09
C GLY A 250 -17.72 -16.27 7.84
N GLN A 251 -18.43 -16.80 8.84
CA GLN A 251 -19.34 -17.97 8.68
C GLN A 251 -20.39 -17.84 7.55
N LYS A 252 -20.81 -16.63 7.18
CA LYS A 252 -21.79 -16.38 6.11
C LYS A 252 -21.22 -16.57 4.70
N GLN A 253 -19.90 -16.53 4.51
CA GLN A 253 -19.29 -16.56 3.19
C GLN A 253 -19.02 -17.99 2.71
N GLN A 254 -18.56 -18.88 3.62
CA GLN A 254 -18.38 -20.31 3.37
C GLN A 254 -19.68 -20.96 2.83
N ARG A 255 -20.79 -20.73 3.56
CA ARG A 255 -22.14 -21.27 3.28
C ARG A 255 -22.75 -20.93 1.92
N ARG A 256 -22.13 -20.06 1.12
CA ARG A 256 -22.54 -19.80 -0.27
C ARG A 256 -21.78 -20.65 -1.28
N GLU A 257 -20.55 -21.04 -0.96
CA GLU A 257 -19.72 -21.87 -1.84
C GLU A 257 -20.16 -23.34 -1.73
N ASP A 258 -20.50 -23.82 -0.52
CA ASP A 258 -20.96 -25.20 -0.30
C ASP A 258 -22.30 -25.52 -1.01
N VAL A 259 -23.24 -24.57 -1.01
CA VAL A 259 -24.59 -24.74 -1.62
C VAL A 259 -24.54 -24.83 -3.14
N ASP A 260 -23.60 -24.13 -3.78
CA ASP A 260 -23.41 -24.20 -5.24
C ASP A 260 -22.73 -25.52 -5.68
N VAL A 261 -22.17 -26.32 -4.75
CA VAL A 261 -21.62 -27.66 -5.04
C VAL A 261 -22.71 -28.74 -4.94
N GLU A 262 -23.48 -28.81 -3.85
CA GLU A 262 -24.58 -29.78 -3.71
C GLU A 262 -25.64 -29.60 -4.81
N ALA A 263 -25.87 -28.36 -5.27
CA ALA A 263 -26.80 -28.06 -6.37
C ALA A 263 -26.34 -28.55 -7.76
N VAL A 264 -25.07 -28.96 -7.90
CA VAL A 264 -24.53 -29.60 -9.12
C VAL A 264 -24.61 -31.12 -9.01
N GLU A 265 -24.22 -31.70 -7.87
CA GLU A 265 -24.27 -33.16 -7.67
C GLU A 265 -25.70 -33.73 -7.63
N ALA A 266 -26.70 -32.92 -7.26
CA ALA A 266 -28.11 -33.32 -7.25
C ALA A 266 -28.80 -33.29 -8.63
N ARG A 267 -28.06 -33.47 -9.74
CA ARG A 267 -28.58 -33.37 -11.12
C ARG A 267 -28.11 -34.46 -12.12
N ASP A 268 -27.24 -35.36 -11.69
CA ASP A 268 -26.87 -36.58 -12.43
C ASP A 268 -27.55 -37.84 -11.81
#